data_AF-A0A928MC55-F1
#
_entry.id   AF-A0A928MC55-F1
#
_cell.length_a   1.000
_cell.length_b   1.000
_cell.length_c   1.000
_cell.angle_alpha   90.00
_cell.angle_beta   90.00
_cell.angle_gamma   90.00
#
_symmetry.space_group_name_H-M   'P 1'
#
loop_
_entity.id
_entity.type
_entity.pdbx_description
1 polymer ?
#
loop_
_entity_poly.entity_id
_entity_poly.type
_entity_poly.pdbx_seq_one_letter_code
_entity_poly.pdbx_strand_id
1 'polypeptide(L)'
;MQLLYRIFSKKKRKTVDFSFLLCYNFLVKMNPQIVRVHSLCGAVDEPLPESKMVIRKVYPFAFGMVRFFIIFFWRNNMKKLISLLLALVMIMGLTACTTKPKDETPAVDTVILKEADDKMLNTYSAIAVNPEAPFVDADGNAVSGVYVNTAGANALIQWLLSEEALKMAGEYGYKEYGEYLFYVLENAPKYTGEIAKATEETKTIRLSTTTSVKDSGLLGYLLPAFEAAYGYKVEVQSAGTGKAIAAAKAGNADLILVHSKSQEETFVNDGFGRVVEGFSAERVSFIYNYFVLCGPSADPAGVKAAASVLDAFKAIADGKHKFISRGDGSGTHTKELALWPESLGITKEADSFKNYTEWYVSANTGMGACLVMAEEMDAYILTDKATFLTFVANKGVMD
;
A
#
# COMPACT_ATOMS: atom_id res chain seq x y z
N MET A 1 -48.75 2.31 -26.85
CA MET A 1 -49.76 2.74 -27.85
C MET A 1 -49.96 4.23 -27.64
N GLN A 2 -49.89 5.15 -28.60
CA GLN A 2 -49.95 5.16 -30.07
C GLN A 2 -48.89 6.19 -30.59
N LEU A 3 -48.47 6.33 -31.85
CA LEU A 3 -48.65 5.56 -33.09
C LEU A 3 -47.37 5.71 -33.94
N LEU A 4 -46.66 4.63 -34.22
CA LEU A 4 -45.71 4.57 -35.34
C LEU A 4 -46.50 4.14 -36.58
N TYR A 5 -46.77 5.03 -37.55
CA TYR A 5 -46.68 4.79 -39.01
C TYR A 5 -47.38 5.83 -39.91
N ARG A 6 -46.79 6.01 -41.11
CA ARG A 6 -47.38 6.55 -42.36
C ARG A 6 -47.74 8.06 -42.33
N ILE A 7 -47.50 8.85 -43.39
CA ILE A 7 -47.38 8.53 -44.82
C ILE A 7 -46.14 9.18 -45.48
N PHE A 8 -45.55 8.45 -46.44
CA PHE A 8 -44.70 8.85 -47.59
C PHE A 8 -44.69 10.36 -47.98
N SER A 9 -43.63 10.93 -48.59
CA SER A 9 -43.08 10.47 -49.88
C SER A 9 -41.83 11.23 -50.38
N LYS A 10 -41.01 10.55 -51.21
CA LYS A 10 -40.12 11.10 -52.27
C LYS A 10 -39.04 12.16 -51.93
N LYS A 11 -37.82 11.64 -51.68
CA LYS A 11 -36.67 11.75 -52.60
C LYS A 11 -36.31 13.15 -53.16
N LYS A 12 -35.49 13.94 -52.44
CA LYS A 12 -34.19 14.49 -52.91
C LYS A 12 -33.45 15.31 -51.83
N ARG A 13 -32.12 15.33 -51.94
CA ARG A 13 -31.16 15.98 -51.03
C ARG A 13 -31.39 17.49 -50.90
N LYS A 14 -31.27 18.02 -49.68
CA LYS A 14 -30.48 19.23 -49.36
C LYS A 14 -30.09 19.19 -47.88
N THR A 15 -28.83 19.51 -47.61
CA THR A 15 -28.23 19.56 -46.28
C THR A 15 -28.87 20.66 -45.42
N VAL A 16 -29.37 20.32 -44.24
CA VAL A 16 -29.67 21.26 -43.16
C VAL A 16 -28.71 20.94 -42.02
N ASP A 17 -28.03 21.97 -41.52
CA ASP A 17 -26.86 21.83 -40.65
C ASP A 17 -27.28 21.47 -39.21
N PHE A 18 -26.95 20.25 -38.78
CA PHE A 18 -27.26 19.72 -37.45
C PHE A 18 -26.62 20.55 -36.32
N SER A 19 -25.59 21.34 -36.64
CA SER A 19 -24.88 22.22 -35.70
C SER A 19 -25.77 23.31 -35.10
N PHE A 20 -26.77 23.80 -35.85
CA PHE A 20 -27.58 24.94 -35.41
C PHE A 20 -28.55 24.58 -34.26
N LEU A 21 -29.14 23.38 -34.31
CA LEU A 21 -30.09 22.90 -33.30
C LEU A 21 -29.38 22.46 -32.00
N LEU A 22 -28.11 22.05 -32.10
CA LEU A 22 -27.27 21.73 -30.96
C LEU A 22 -26.86 23.00 -30.18
N CYS A 23 -26.44 24.06 -30.89
CA CYS A 23 -26.04 25.31 -30.24
C CYS A 23 -27.19 25.99 -29.47
N TYR A 24 -28.42 25.95 -29.98
CA TYR A 24 -29.57 26.56 -29.29
C TYR A 24 -29.88 25.86 -27.95
N ASN A 25 -29.91 24.52 -27.94
CA ASN A 25 -30.14 23.76 -26.71
C ASN A 25 -28.98 23.83 -25.70
N PHE A 26 -27.76 24.08 -26.17
CA PHE A 26 -26.59 24.26 -25.30
C PHE A 26 -26.61 25.63 -24.60
N LEU A 27 -26.96 26.70 -25.32
CA LEU A 27 -27.03 28.06 -24.77
C LEU A 27 -28.13 28.23 -23.71
N VAL A 28 -29.29 27.61 -23.90
CA VAL A 28 -30.40 27.64 -22.92
C VAL A 28 -30.04 26.89 -21.62
N LYS A 29 -29.16 25.89 -21.66
CA LYS A 29 -28.73 25.13 -20.48
C LYS A 29 -27.63 25.78 -19.64
N MET A 30 -26.86 26.73 -20.19
CA MET A 30 -25.70 27.30 -19.48
C MET A 30 -26.01 28.55 -18.66
N ASN A 31 -27.15 29.23 -18.83
CA ASN A 31 -27.47 30.42 -18.02
C ASN A 31 -28.99 30.71 -17.90
N PRO A 32 -29.67 30.23 -16.85
CA PRO A 32 -31.11 30.41 -16.67
C PRO A 32 -31.56 31.82 -16.22
N GLN A 33 -30.64 32.79 -16.11
CA GLN A 33 -30.97 34.18 -15.71
C GLN A 33 -31.16 35.14 -16.88
N ILE A 34 -30.96 34.73 -18.14
CA ILE A 34 -31.07 35.59 -19.34
C ILE A 34 -32.39 35.36 -20.10
N VAL A 35 -33.53 35.33 -19.39
CA VAL A 35 -34.87 35.56 -19.99
C VAL A 35 -35.75 36.31 -18.98
N ARG A 36 -35.57 37.62 -18.86
CA ARG A 36 -36.45 38.47 -18.03
C ARG A 36 -36.59 39.91 -18.55
N VAL A 37 -37.11 40.07 -19.76
CA VAL A 37 -37.57 41.38 -20.27
C VAL A 37 -38.91 41.22 -20.99
N HIS A 38 -39.96 41.76 -20.37
CA HIS A 38 -41.29 42.12 -20.89
C HIS A 38 -42.20 41.07 -21.56
N SER A 39 -43.30 40.79 -20.85
CA SER A 39 -44.62 40.47 -21.40
C SER A 39 -45.67 41.22 -20.56
N LEU A 40 -46.22 42.32 -21.09
CA LEU A 40 -47.32 43.07 -20.48
C LEU A 40 -48.13 43.75 -21.59
N CYS A 41 -49.41 43.36 -21.71
CA CYS A 41 -50.37 43.75 -22.76
C CYS A 41 -49.96 43.39 -24.22
N GLY A 42 -50.88 43.12 -25.15
CA GLY A 42 -52.32 42.97 -25.01
C GLY A 42 -53.07 43.20 -26.34
N ALA A 43 -53.64 42.13 -26.91
CA ALA A 43 -54.74 42.08 -27.89
C ALA A 43 -54.57 42.65 -29.33
N VAL A 44 -55.41 42.08 -30.22
CA VAL A 44 -55.92 42.57 -31.53
C VAL A 44 -55.12 42.31 -32.82
N ASP A 45 -55.65 41.33 -33.58
CA ASP A 45 -55.86 41.18 -35.05
C ASP A 45 -54.73 41.09 -36.13
N GLU A 46 -55.07 40.29 -37.16
CA GLU A 46 -54.43 39.99 -38.45
C GLU A 46 -54.67 41.10 -39.53
N PRO A 47 -54.18 41.00 -40.80
CA PRO A 47 -52.86 40.58 -41.31
C PRO A 47 -52.31 41.42 -42.53
N LEU A 48 -51.07 41.12 -42.99
CA LEU A 48 -50.50 41.39 -44.37
C LEU A 48 -50.26 42.86 -44.82
N PRO A 49 -49.50 43.15 -45.92
CA PRO A 49 -48.27 42.53 -46.43
C PRO A 49 -47.14 43.53 -46.86
N GLU A 50 -46.02 42.97 -47.33
CA GLU A 50 -44.98 43.50 -48.26
C GLU A 50 -44.95 44.99 -48.70
N SER A 51 -43.77 45.66 -48.58
CA SER A 51 -42.79 45.75 -49.70
C SER A 51 -41.75 46.90 -49.59
N LYS A 52 -40.55 46.62 -50.13
CA LYS A 52 -39.56 47.53 -50.77
C LYS A 52 -39.34 48.93 -50.15
N MET A 53 -38.28 49.15 -49.38
CA MET A 53 -36.89 49.36 -49.87
C MET A 53 -36.72 50.53 -50.85
N VAL A 54 -36.26 51.68 -50.35
CA VAL A 54 -35.35 52.58 -51.09
C VAL A 54 -34.15 52.92 -50.19
N ILE A 55 -32.96 52.60 -50.70
CA ILE A 55 -31.68 52.71 -50.01
C ILE A 55 -31.01 54.04 -50.42
N ARG A 56 -30.50 54.83 -49.47
CA ARG A 56 -29.10 55.33 -49.44
C ARG A 56 -28.85 56.38 -48.34
N LYS A 57 -28.08 55.97 -47.32
CA LYS A 57 -26.80 56.63 -47.01
C LYS A 57 -25.76 55.60 -46.54
N VAL A 58 -24.91 55.23 -47.50
CA VAL A 58 -23.72 54.36 -47.43
C VAL A 58 -22.51 55.30 -47.53
N TYR A 59 -21.44 55.22 -46.74
CA TYR A 59 -20.99 54.32 -45.66
C TYR A 59 -20.12 55.17 -44.67
N PRO A 60 -19.90 54.77 -43.39
CA PRO A 60 -18.72 53.94 -43.08
C PRO A 60 -18.87 53.11 -41.78
N PHE A 61 -19.45 51.90 -41.88
CA PHE A 61 -19.49 50.97 -40.73
C PHE A 61 -19.15 49.51 -41.09
N ALA A 62 -19.41 49.09 -42.33
CA ALA A 62 -19.21 47.70 -42.75
C ALA A 62 -17.74 47.25 -42.87
N PHE A 63 -16.79 48.17 -43.11
CA PHE A 63 -15.37 47.82 -43.22
C PHE A 63 -14.71 47.49 -41.87
N GLY A 64 -15.23 48.04 -40.76
CA GLY A 64 -14.76 47.74 -39.41
C GLY A 64 -15.15 46.33 -38.95
N MET A 65 -16.45 46.01 -39.04
CA MET A 65 -16.96 44.70 -38.60
C MET A 65 -16.38 43.53 -39.39
N VAL A 66 -16.24 43.63 -40.72
CA VAL A 66 -15.66 42.53 -41.52
C VAL A 66 -14.20 42.28 -41.14
N ARG A 67 -13.42 43.34 -40.91
CA ARG A 67 -12.02 43.21 -40.45
C ARG A 67 -11.93 42.63 -39.04
N PHE A 68 -12.83 43.01 -38.14
CA PHE A 68 -12.90 42.46 -36.78
C PHE A 68 -13.34 40.99 -36.78
N PHE A 69 -14.35 40.61 -37.58
CA PHE A 69 -14.79 39.23 -37.72
C PHE A 69 -13.72 38.34 -38.37
N ILE A 70 -13.04 38.79 -39.44
CA ILE A 70 -11.95 38.03 -40.05
C ILE A 70 -10.80 37.84 -39.04
N ILE A 71 -10.37 38.89 -38.34
CA ILE A 71 -9.31 38.77 -37.32
C ILE A 71 -9.76 37.88 -36.15
N PHE A 72 -11.02 37.96 -35.70
CA PHE A 72 -11.54 37.14 -34.60
C PHE A 72 -11.67 35.67 -35.00
N PHE A 73 -12.24 35.36 -36.18
CA PHE A 73 -12.35 33.99 -36.69
C PHE A 73 -10.97 33.41 -37.02
N TRP A 74 -10.07 34.19 -37.62
CA TRP A 74 -8.70 33.75 -37.89
C TRP A 74 -7.91 33.52 -36.60
N ARG A 75 -8.04 34.39 -35.58
CA ARG A 75 -7.40 34.21 -34.27
C ARG A 75 -7.98 33.03 -33.49
N ASN A 76 -9.28 32.74 -33.61
CA ASN A 76 -9.91 31.62 -32.93
C ASN A 76 -9.64 30.27 -33.65
N ASN A 77 -9.63 30.26 -34.99
CA ASN A 77 -9.22 29.09 -35.76
C ASN A 77 -7.71 28.84 -35.67
N MET A 78 -6.85 29.87 -35.62
CA MET A 78 -5.43 29.69 -35.30
C MET A 78 -5.24 29.12 -33.90
N LYS A 79 -5.98 29.59 -32.88
CA LYS A 79 -5.91 28.97 -31.54
C LYS A 79 -6.32 27.49 -31.56
N LYS A 80 -7.33 27.12 -32.34
CA LYS A 80 -7.70 25.70 -32.54
C LYS A 80 -6.63 24.92 -33.32
N LEU A 81 -6.04 25.50 -34.38
CA LEU A 81 -4.95 24.87 -35.15
C LEU A 81 -3.67 24.71 -34.31
N ILE A 82 -3.30 25.71 -33.53
CA ILE A 82 -2.16 25.67 -32.59
C ILE A 82 -2.45 24.68 -31.45
N SER A 83 -3.68 24.61 -30.94
CA SER A 83 -4.09 23.58 -29.98
C SER A 83 -4.07 22.18 -30.58
N LEU A 84 -4.43 22.02 -31.86
CA LEU A 84 -4.38 20.73 -32.57
C LEU A 84 -2.93 20.33 -32.89
N LEU A 85 -2.06 21.29 -33.22
CA LEU A 85 -0.63 21.10 -33.41
C LEU A 85 0.08 20.78 -32.09
N LEU A 86 -0.26 21.45 -30.98
CA LEU A 86 0.22 21.10 -29.64
C LEU A 86 -0.27 19.72 -29.21
N ALA A 87 -1.52 19.35 -29.52
CA ALA A 87 -2.01 18.00 -29.31
C ALA A 87 -1.27 16.98 -30.20
N LEU A 88 -1.00 17.30 -31.47
CA LEU A 88 -0.21 16.42 -32.35
C LEU A 88 1.24 16.28 -31.88
N VAL A 89 1.86 17.35 -31.39
CA VAL A 89 3.22 17.33 -30.82
C VAL A 89 3.25 16.57 -29.49
N MET A 90 2.21 16.66 -28.67
CA MET A 90 2.06 15.81 -27.47
C MET A 90 1.85 14.33 -27.83
N ILE A 91 1.13 14.02 -28.91
CA ILE A 91 0.87 12.64 -29.37
C ILE A 91 2.09 12.04 -30.11
N MET A 92 2.83 12.84 -30.88
CA MET A 92 4.07 12.42 -31.56
C MET A 92 5.29 12.43 -30.62
N GLY A 93 5.27 13.23 -29.56
CA GLY A 93 6.26 13.19 -28.47
C GLY A 93 6.21 11.89 -27.65
N LEU A 94 5.14 11.09 -27.79
CA LEU A 94 4.97 9.79 -27.13
C LEU A 94 5.44 8.58 -27.97
N THR A 95 6.04 8.79 -29.15
CA THR A 95 6.46 7.71 -30.07
C THR A 95 7.89 7.81 -30.60
N ALA A 96 8.78 8.54 -29.92
CA ALA A 96 10.21 8.59 -30.29
C ALA A 96 11.16 8.85 -29.10
N CYS A 97 11.20 7.96 -28.10
CA CYS A 97 12.41 7.72 -27.28
C CYS A 97 12.30 6.45 -26.40
N THR A 98 12.20 5.27 -27.00
CA THR A 98 12.52 4.01 -26.30
C THR A 98 14.01 3.69 -26.37
N THR A 99 14.86 4.69 -26.10
CA THR A 99 16.22 4.44 -25.61
C THR A 99 16.12 4.28 -24.10
N LYS A 100 16.27 3.04 -23.60
CA LYS A 100 16.52 2.83 -22.17
C LYS A 100 17.70 3.73 -21.77
N PRO A 101 17.59 4.58 -20.74
CA PRO A 101 18.76 4.94 -19.96
C PRO A 101 19.29 3.63 -19.39
N LYS A 102 20.50 3.27 -19.81
CA LYS A 102 21.28 2.21 -19.18
C LYS A 102 22.33 2.93 -18.34
N ASP A 103 22.48 2.48 -17.09
CA ASP A 103 23.36 3.05 -16.07
C ASP A 103 22.95 4.46 -15.59
N GLU A 104 21.88 4.51 -14.79
CA GLU A 104 21.90 5.36 -13.59
C GLU A 104 22.50 4.52 -12.45
N THR A 105 23.51 5.06 -11.75
CA THR A 105 24.09 4.50 -10.51
C THR A 105 22.95 4.19 -9.52
N PRO A 106 22.97 3.06 -8.77
CA PRO A 106 21.86 2.72 -7.90
C PRO A 106 21.62 3.84 -6.88
N ALA A 107 20.36 4.18 -6.64
CA ALA A 107 19.96 5.27 -5.75
C ALA A 107 20.18 4.97 -4.24
N VAL A 108 20.77 3.81 -3.96
CA VAL A 108 21.11 3.22 -2.66
C VAL A 108 22.34 2.34 -2.91
N ASP A 109 23.46 2.53 -2.20
CA ASP A 109 24.65 1.65 -2.29
C ASP A 109 24.49 0.39 -1.44
N THR A 110 23.72 0.45 -0.35
CA THR A 110 23.40 -0.71 0.47
C THR A 110 22.72 -1.80 -0.38
N VAL A 111 23.30 -2.99 -0.39
CA VAL A 111 22.78 -4.18 -1.10
C VAL A 111 22.66 -5.38 -0.16
N ILE A 112 21.88 -6.39 -0.56
CA ILE A 112 21.90 -7.70 0.09
C ILE A 112 23.28 -8.34 -0.12
N LEU A 113 23.95 -8.71 0.97
CA LEU A 113 25.27 -9.33 0.97
C LEU A 113 25.19 -10.82 1.29
N LYS A 114 24.25 -11.22 2.16
CA LYS A 114 24.00 -12.62 2.54
C LYS A 114 22.49 -12.86 2.71
N GLU A 115 21.98 -13.89 2.07
CA GLU A 115 20.61 -14.40 2.20
C GLU A 115 20.62 -15.95 2.28
N ALA A 116 19.45 -16.56 2.46
CA ALA A 116 19.24 -18.03 2.39
C ALA A 116 20.11 -18.90 3.34
N ASP A 117 20.28 -18.48 4.59
CA ASP A 117 20.72 -19.35 5.69
C ASP A 117 19.48 -19.81 6.49
N ASP A 118 19.42 -21.06 6.95
CA ASP A 118 18.33 -21.56 7.80
C ASP A 118 18.15 -20.70 9.06
N LYS A 119 19.26 -20.15 9.57
CA LYS A 119 19.26 -19.21 10.69
C LYS A 119 18.64 -17.86 10.34
N MET A 120 18.34 -17.55 9.09
CA MET A 120 17.67 -16.30 8.67
C MET A 120 16.18 -16.44 8.40
N LEU A 121 15.57 -17.62 8.59
CA LEU A 121 14.12 -17.80 8.49
C LEU A 121 13.35 -17.03 9.57
N ASN A 122 12.26 -16.40 9.16
CA ASN A 122 11.23 -15.81 10.03
C ASN A 122 9.88 -16.47 9.75
N THR A 123 9.50 -17.42 10.58
CA THR A 123 8.19 -18.05 10.49
C THR A 123 7.15 -17.19 11.21
N TYR A 124 6.08 -16.81 10.49
CA TYR A 124 4.96 -16.07 11.05
C TYR A 124 3.89 -17.03 11.55
N SER A 125 3.45 -16.83 12.78
CA SER A 125 2.38 -17.59 13.42
C SER A 125 1.22 -16.69 13.77
N ALA A 126 0.01 -17.11 13.40
CA ALA A 126 -1.21 -16.59 13.99
C ALA A 126 -1.51 -17.35 15.30
N ILE A 127 -1.91 -16.63 16.34
CA ILE A 127 -2.32 -17.20 17.63
C ILE A 127 -3.57 -16.47 18.10
N ALA A 128 -4.64 -17.22 18.37
CA ALA A 128 -5.89 -16.64 18.83
C ALA A 128 -5.86 -16.46 20.35
N VAL A 129 -6.33 -15.33 20.86
CA VAL A 129 -6.27 -15.03 22.31
C VAL A 129 -7.31 -15.86 23.06
N ASN A 130 -6.92 -16.53 24.13
CA ASN A 130 -7.84 -17.29 24.98
C ASN A 130 -8.78 -16.33 25.73
N PRO A 131 -10.12 -16.42 25.60
CA PRO A 131 -11.06 -15.61 26.41
C PRO A 131 -10.99 -15.93 27.92
N GLU A 132 -10.47 -17.10 28.28
CA GLU A 132 -10.27 -17.55 29.67
C GLU A 132 -8.82 -17.35 30.14
N ALA A 133 -8.02 -16.54 29.44
CA ALA A 133 -6.64 -16.26 29.82
C ALA A 133 -6.53 -15.59 31.20
N PRO A 134 -5.39 -15.73 31.91
CA PRO A 134 -5.15 -15.06 33.18
C PRO A 134 -4.82 -13.57 32.97
N PHE A 135 -5.80 -12.80 32.49
CA PHE A 135 -5.70 -11.36 32.31
C PHE A 135 -5.47 -10.65 33.64
N VAL A 136 -4.63 -9.62 33.63
CA VAL A 136 -4.35 -8.77 34.79
C VAL A 136 -4.47 -7.29 34.44
N ASP A 137 -4.80 -6.47 35.43
CA ASP A 137 -4.76 -5.01 35.32
C ASP A 137 -3.31 -4.47 35.43
N ALA A 138 -3.17 -3.14 35.41
CA ALA A 138 -1.87 -2.48 35.50
C ALA A 138 -1.14 -2.69 36.84
N ASP A 139 -1.87 -3.05 37.90
CA ASP A 139 -1.36 -3.33 39.24
C ASP A 139 -1.11 -4.84 39.47
N GLY A 140 -1.46 -5.69 38.50
CA GLY A 140 -1.29 -7.13 38.53
C GLY A 140 -2.46 -7.92 39.13
N ASN A 141 -3.61 -7.29 39.39
CA ASN A 141 -4.80 -7.99 39.90
C ASN A 141 -5.51 -8.72 38.76
N ALA A 142 -6.05 -9.92 39.05
CA ALA A 142 -6.78 -10.70 38.06
C ALA A 142 -8.05 -10.00 37.57
N VAL A 143 -8.22 -9.89 36.25
CA VAL A 143 -9.40 -9.31 35.59
C VAL A 143 -10.21 -10.42 34.94
N SER A 144 -11.52 -10.44 35.21
CA SER A 144 -12.47 -11.38 34.61
C SER A 144 -13.44 -10.65 33.68
N GLY A 145 -14.02 -11.37 32.71
CA GLY A 145 -14.96 -10.79 31.75
C GLY A 145 -14.31 -9.91 30.68
N VAL A 146 -13.00 -10.06 30.43
CA VAL A 146 -12.31 -9.41 29.31
C VAL A 146 -12.94 -9.90 28.00
N TYR A 147 -13.52 -8.97 27.23
CA TYR A 147 -14.11 -9.31 25.94
C TYR A 147 -13.01 -9.64 24.91
N VAL A 148 -13.13 -10.82 24.30
CA VAL A 148 -12.29 -11.31 23.21
C VAL A 148 -13.23 -11.81 22.10
N ASN A 149 -13.13 -11.23 20.91
CA ASN A 149 -13.93 -11.61 19.75
C ASN A 149 -13.40 -12.94 19.15
N THR A 150 -13.73 -14.05 19.81
CA THR A 150 -13.29 -15.39 19.41
C THR A 150 -13.79 -15.79 18.03
N ALA A 151 -15.02 -15.41 17.66
CA ALA A 151 -15.61 -15.70 16.36
C ALA A 151 -14.87 -14.99 15.22
N GLY A 152 -14.60 -13.69 15.35
CA GLY A 152 -13.83 -12.93 14.38
C GLY A 152 -12.36 -13.39 14.30
N ALA A 153 -11.73 -13.70 15.44
CA ALA A 153 -10.40 -14.28 15.46
C ALA A 153 -10.34 -15.66 14.77
N ASN A 154 -11.34 -16.54 14.98
CA ASN A 154 -11.46 -17.80 14.24
C ASN A 154 -11.56 -17.54 12.74
N ALA A 155 -12.50 -16.69 12.31
CA ALA A 155 -12.77 -16.42 10.90
C ALA A 155 -11.53 -15.86 10.17
N LEU A 156 -10.78 -14.95 10.79
CA LEU A 156 -9.55 -14.40 10.20
C LEU A 156 -8.43 -15.45 10.11
N ILE A 157 -8.23 -16.29 11.13
CA ILE A 157 -7.19 -17.34 11.09
C ILE A 157 -7.55 -18.44 10.09
N GLN A 158 -8.82 -18.85 10.04
CA GLN A 158 -9.35 -19.78 9.06
C GLN A 158 -9.22 -19.22 7.64
N TRP A 159 -9.50 -17.94 7.42
CA TRP A 159 -9.31 -17.29 6.12
C TRP A 159 -7.84 -17.17 5.73
N LEU A 160 -6.94 -16.74 6.62
CA LEU A 160 -5.49 -16.67 6.36
C LEU A 160 -4.89 -18.02 5.91
N LEU A 161 -5.51 -19.12 6.35
CA LEU A 161 -5.13 -20.49 6.05
C LEU A 161 -5.98 -21.14 4.94
N SER A 162 -6.82 -20.36 4.26
CA SER A 162 -7.54 -20.77 3.05
C SER A 162 -6.59 -20.83 1.85
N GLU A 163 -6.96 -21.61 0.82
CA GLU A 163 -6.19 -21.68 -0.43
C GLU A 163 -6.02 -20.30 -1.09
N GLU A 164 -7.05 -19.44 -1.03
CA GLU A 164 -7.03 -18.08 -1.57
C GLU A 164 -5.99 -17.20 -0.86
N ALA A 165 -6.07 -17.10 0.47
CA ALA A 165 -5.17 -16.23 1.23
C ALA A 165 -3.72 -16.72 1.22
N LEU A 166 -3.49 -18.04 1.28
CA LEU A 166 -2.16 -18.62 1.16
C LEU A 166 -1.55 -18.34 -0.21
N LYS A 167 -2.34 -18.47 -1.28
CA LYS A 167 -1.92 -18.10 -2.64
C LYS A 167 -1.61 -16.61 -2.74
N MET A 168 -2.49 -15.74 -2.23
CA MET A 168 -2.26 -14.29 -2.21
C MET A 168 -0.95 -13.94 -1.47
N ALA A 169 -0.70 -14.53 -0.31
CA ALA A 169 0.52 -14.29 0.47
C ALA A 169 1.77 -14.78 -0.27
N GLY A 170 1.72 -15.95 -0.91
CA GLY A 170 2.83 -16.49 -1.72
C GLY A 170 3.08 -15.74 -3.03
N GLU A 171 2.07 -15.08 -3.60
CA GLU A 171 2.21 -14.22 -4.79
C GLU A 171 2.59 -12.77 -4.44
N TYR A 172 2.65 -12.41 -3.14
CA TYR A 172 2.87 -11.04 -2.72
C TYR A 172 4.26 -10.50 -3.08
N GLY A 173 4.28 -9.25 -3.53
CA GLY A 173 5.47 -8.49 -3.91
C GLY A 173 5.95 -8.69 -5.35
N TYR A 174 5.70 -9.83 -5.99
CA TYR A 174 6.27 -10.12 -7.33
C TYR A 174 5.91 -9.07 -8.38
N LYS A 175 4.67 -8.56 -8.34
CA LYS A 175 4.17 -7.52 -9.26
C LYS A 175 4.89 -6.16 -9.10
N GLU A 176 5.39 -5.85 -7.91
CA GLU A 176 5.93 -4.54 -7.53
C GLU A 176 7.47 -4.56 -7.48
N TYR A 177 8.05 -5.62 -6.93
CA TYR A 177 9.50 -5.77 -6.68
C TYR A 177 10.19 -6.80 -7.59
N GLY A 178 9.43 -7.56 -8.39
CA GLY A 178 9.96 -8.63 -9.25
C GLY A 178 10.32 -9.94 -8.53
N GLU A 179 10.17 -9.99 -7.21
CA GLU A 179 10.44 -11.15 -6.35
C GLU A 179 9.31 -11.40 -5.36
N TYR A 180 9.14 -12.65 -4.93
CA TYR A 180 8.19 -13.01 -3.88
C TYR A 180 8.76 -12.65 -2.50
N LEU A 181 7.97 -11.93 -1.68
CA LEU A 181 8.41 -11.43 -0.38
C LEU A 181 8.08 -12.35 0.80
N PHE A 182 7.09 -13.23 0.62
CA PHE A 182 6.69 -14.25 1.58
C PHE A 182 6.51 -15.59 0.88
N TYR A 183 6.77 -16.66 1.62
CA TYR A 183 6.74 -18.03 1.15
C TYR A 183 5.80 -18.82 2.05
N VAL A 184 4.91 -19.62 1.46
CA VAL A 184 4.05 -20.52 2.23
C VAL A 184 4.87 -21.71 2.71
N LEU A 185 4.70 -22.12 3.97
CA LEU A 185 5.33 -23.35 4.47
C LEU A 185 4.77 -24.56 3.73
N GLU A 186 5.63 -25.52 3.36
CA GLU A 186 5.20 -26.76 2.69
C GLU A 186 4.15 -27.52 3.52
N ASN A 187 4.31 -27.51 4.84
CA ASN A 187 3.41 -28.09 5.82
C ASN A 187 2.49 -27.05 6.50
N ALA A 188 2.25 -25.89 5.88
CA ALA A 188 1.24 -24.93 6.37
C ALA A 188 -0.09 -25.68 6.54
N PRO A 189 -0.77 -25.56 7.70
CA PRO A 189 -2.12 -26.08 7.85
C PRO A 189 -3.03 -25.42 6.80
N LYS A 190 -4.10 -26.11 6.40
CA LYS A 190 -5.03 -25.59 5.39
C LYS A 190 -6.45 -25.73 5.92
N TYR A 191 -7.20 -24.63 5.86
CA TYR A 191 -8.61 -24.62 6.23
C TYR A 191 -9.47 -24.74 4.98
N THR A 192 -10.34 -25.73 4.96
CA THR A 192 -11.26 -26.03 3.84
C THR A 192 -12.73 -26.01 4.28
N GLY A 193 -13.02 -25.52 5.49
CA GLY A 193 -14.38 -25.37 6.01
C GLY A 193 -15.04 -24.07 5.55
N GLU A 194 -16.28 -23.86 5.99
CA GLU A 194 -16.98 -22.59 5.80
C GLU A 194 -16.50 -21.54 6.80
N ILE A 195 -15.97 -20.43 6.31
CA ILE A 195 -15.56 -19.29 7.14
C ILE A 195 -16.82 -18.46 7.45
N ALA A 196 -17.11 -18.30 8.75
CA ALA A 196 -18.25 -17.54 9.22
C ALA A 196 -18.20 -16.07 8.74
N LYS A 197 -19.37 -15.48 8.49
CA LYS A 197 -19.51 -14.05 8.19
C LYS A 197 -19.68 -13.23 9.45
N ALA A 198 -19.28 -11.96 9.38
CA ALA A 198 -19.44 -11.00 10.45
C ALA A 198 -20.90 -10.83 10.89
N THR A 199 -21.09 -10.74 12.20
CA THR A 199 -22.32 -10.22 12.82
C THR A 199 -22.07 -8.80 13.34
N GLU A 200 -23.12 -8.05 13.66
CA GLU A 200 -22.97 -6.69 14.22
C GLU A 200 -22.11 -6.64 15.50
N GLU A 201 -22.13 -7.72 16.29
CA GLU A 201 -21.34 -7.87 17.53
C GLU A 201 -19.89 -8.30 17.28
N THR A 202 -19.61 -8.97 16.15
CA THR A 202 -18.30 -9.60 15.88
C THR A 202 -17.55 -8.98 14.70
N LYS A 203 -18.13 -7.97 14.05
CA LYS A 203 -17.55 -7.34 12.85
C LYS A 203 -16.17 -6.72 13.06
N THR A 204 -15.85 -6.19 14.25
CA THR A 204 -14.54 -5.60 14.52
C THR A 204 -13.60 -6.62 15.14
N ILE A 205 -12.42 -6.81 14.53
CA ILE A 205 -11.36 -7.73 14.98
C ILE A 205 -10.12 -6.90 15.32
N ARG A 206 -9.61 -7.03 16.54
CA ARG A 206 -8.37 -6.38 16.99
C ARG A 206 -7.18 -7.31 16.75
N LEU A 207 -6.36 -6.99 15.75
CA LEU A 207 -5.13 -7.72 15.43
C LEU A 207 -3.93 -6.98 16.01
N SER A 208 -3.23 -7.58 16.97
CA SER A 208 -1.93 -7.08 17.43
C SER A 208 -0.80 -7.79 16.69
N THR A 209 0.12 -7.03 16.09
CA THR A 209 1.17 -7.58 15.23
C THR A 209 2.49 -6.82 15.38
N THR A 210 3.53 -7.29 14.69
CA THR A 210 4.83 -6.61 14.71
C THR A 210 4.87 -5.44 13.72
N THR A 211 5.68 -4.43 14.01
CA THR A 211 5.93 -3.32 13.08
C THR A 211 6.43 -3.81 11.71
N SER A 212 7.32 -4.82 11.63
CA SER A 212 7.76 -5.34 10.33
C SER A 212 6.68 -6.08 9.54
N VAL A 213 5.66 -6.68 10.18
CA VAL A 213 4.48 -7.22 9.47
C VAL A 213 3.70 -6.08 8.81
N LYS A 214 3.44 -4.99 9.54
CA LYS A 214 2.72 -3.82 9.03
C LYS A 214 3.51 -3.16 7.88
N ASP A 215 4.79 -2.87 8.11
CA ASP A 215 5.64 -2.13 7.19
C ASP A 215 5.93 -2.93 5.90
N SER A 216 5.86 -4.27 5.95
CA SER A 216 5.96 -5.12 4.75
C SER A 216 4.80 -4.94 3.74
N GLY A 217 3.72 -4.25 4.12
CA GLY A 217 2.52 -4.07 3.32
C GLY A 217 1.61 -5.31 3.18
N LEU A 218 2.05 -6.50 3.63
CA LEU A 218 1.32 -7.76 3.47
C LEU A 218 -0.12 -7.69 3.99
N LEU A 219 -0.34 -7.12 5.18
CA LEU A 219 -1.69 -6.97 5.74
C LEU A 219 -2.56 -5.99 4.93
N GLY A 220 -1.97 -4.95 4.35
CA GLY A 220 -2.65 -4.04 3.44
C GLY A 220 -3.07 -4.71 2.11
N TYR A 221 -2.40 -5.78 1.71
CA TYR A 221 -2.74 -6.58 0.54
C TYR A 221 -3.78 -7.67 0.85
N LEU A 222 -3.65 -8.37 1.99
CA LEU A 222 -4.53 -9.48 2.36
C LEU A 222 -5.88 -9.02 2.92
N LEU A 223 -5.87 -8.14 3.93
CA LEU A 223 -7.07 -7.84 4.71
C LEU A 223 -8.24 -7.26 3.88
N PRO A 224 -8.05 -6.42 2.85
CA PRO A 224 -9.17 -5.92 2.05
C PRO A 224 -10.01 -7.01 1.36
N ALA A 225 -9.39 -8.12 0.98
CA ALA A 225 -10.11 -9.26 0.39
C ALA A 225 -11.01 -9.95 1.42
N PHE A 226 -10.46 -10.21 2.61
CA PHE A 226 -11.20 -10.76 3.75
C PHE A 226 -12.36 -9.85 4.21
N GLU A 227 -12.09 -8.56 4.42
CA GLU A 227 -13.10 -7.58 4.84
C GLU A 227 -14.26 -7.52 3.83
N ALA A 228 -13.96 -7.50 2.53
CA ALA A 228 -14.96 -7.45 1.47
C ALA A 228 -15.79 -8.75 1.35
N ALA A 229 -15.18 -9.92 1.53
CA ALA A 229 -15.86 -11.22 1.36
C ALA A 229 -16.75 -11.60 2.57
N TYR A 230 -16.28 -11.27 3.78
CA TYR A 230 -16.90 -11.75 5.04
C TYR A 230 -17.55 -10.66 5.89
N GLY A 231 -17.35 -9.37 5.56
CA GLY A 231 -18.02 -8.24 6.23
C GLY A 231 -17.35 -7.78 7.53
N TYR A 232 -16.15 -8.26 7.83
CA TYR A 232 -15.37 -7.82 8.99
C TYR A 232 -14.65 -6.49 8.74
N LYS A 233 -14.19 -5.87 9.83
CA LYS A 233 -13.20 -4.81 9.88
C LYS A 233 -12.07 -5.26 10.82
N VAL A 234 -10.83 -5.27 10.32
CA VAL A 234 -9.65 -5.61 11.10
C VAL A 234 -8.91 -4.33 11.49
N GLU A 235 -8.84 -4.09 12.79
CA GLU A 235 -8.07 -3.01 13.40
C GLU A 235 -6.67 -3.52 13.74
N VAL A 236 -5.68 -3.06 12.97
CA VAL A 236 -4.29 -3.51 13.10
C VAL A 236 -3.52 -2.58 14.04
N GLN A 237 -3.06 -3.11 15.17
CA GLN A 237 -2.13 -2.45 16.08
C GLN A 237 -0.73 -3.06 15.89
N SER A 238 0.30 -2.23 15.72
CA SER A 238 1.66 -2.68 15.42
C SER A 238 2.69 -2.15 16.42
N ALA A 239 3.53 -3.02 16.98
CA ALA A 239 4.64 -2.64 17.85
C ALA A 239 5.83 -3.61 17.72
N GLY A 240 6.90 -3.41 18.51
CA GLY A 240 7.91 -4.48 18.71
C GLY A 240 7.28 -5.73 19.32
N THR A 241 7.80 -6.93 19.01
CA THR A 241 7.15 -8.22 19.33
C THR A 241 6.70 -8.36 20.79
N GLY A 242 7.56 -8.00 21.75
CA GLY A 242 7.20 -8.04 23.18
C GLY A 242 6.05 -7.10 23.54
N LYS A 243 5.95 -5.92 22.91
CA LYS A 243 4.84 -4.98 23.10
C LYS A 243 3.55 -5.47 22.44
N ALA A 244 3.65 -6.09 21.26
CA ALA A 244 2.50 -6.70 20.58
C ALA A 244 1.89 -7.85 21.39
N ILE A 245 2.73 -8.70 21.97
CA ILE A 245 2.34 -9.78 22.88
C ILE A 245 1.78 -9.21 24.20
N ALA A 246 2.42 -8.19 24.77
CA ALA A 246 1.92 -7.53 25.98
C ALA A 246 0.53 -6.90 25.80
N ALA A 247 0.25 -6.30 24.63
CA ALA A 247 -1.08 -5.77 24.30
C ALA A 247 -2.15 -6.88 24.31
N ALA A 248 -1.84 -8.06 23.77
CA ALA A 248 -2.73 -9.23 23.84
C ALA A 248 -2.90 -9.76 25.27
N LYS A 249 -1.81 -9.82 26.06
CA LYS A 249 -1.89 -10.18 27.49
C LYS A 249 -2.70 -9.20 28.34
N ALA A 250 -2.81 -7.95 27.89
CA ALA A 250 -3.65 -6.91 28.50
C ALA A 250 -5.10 -6.87 27.94
N GLY A 251 -5.52 -7.87 27.15
CA GLY A 251 -6.88 -7.95 26.62
C GLY A 251 -7.20 -7.00 25.47
N ASN A 252 -6.19 -6.36 24.86
CA ASN A 252 -6.36 -5.37 23.79
C ASN A 252 -6.34 -5.96 22.36
N ALA A 253 -6.28 -7.29 22.22
CA ALA A 253 -6.28 -7.98 20.94
C ALA A 253 -7.14 -9.26 21.00
N ASP A 254 -7.70 -9.66 19.86
CA ASP A 254 -8.47 -10.90 19.70
C ASP A 254 -7.62 -12.05 19.13
N LEU A 255 -6.56 -11.69 18.41
CA LEU A 255 -5.51 -12.55 17.91
C LEU A 255 -4.19 -11.77 17.75
N ILE A 256 -3.08 -12.50 17.69
CA ILE A 256 -1.76 -11.96 17.33
C ILE A 256 -1.21 -12.61 16.06
N LEU A 257 -0.46 -11.83 15.29
CA LEU A 257 0.37 -12.32 14.18
C LEU A 257 1.81 -11.85 14.39
N VAL A 258 2.69 -12.77 14.77
CA VAL A 258 4.08 -12.48 15.17
C VAL A 258 5.05 -13.54 14.62
N HIS A 259 6.36 -13.34 14.83
CA HIS A 259 7.43 -14.17 14.26
C HIS A 259 8.58 -14.44 15.26
N SER A 260 8.23 -14.74 16.51
CA SER A 260 9.20 -15.02 17.58
C SER A 260 8.80 -16.27 18.36
N LYS A 261 9.15 -17.44 17.81
CA LYS A 261 8.83 -18.78 18.35
C LYS A 261 8.94 -18.89 19.88
N SER A 262 10.02 -18.42 20.49
CA SER A 262 10.20 -18.50 21.96
C SER A 262 9.16 -17.68 22.74
N GLN A 263 8.90 -16.44 22.33
CA GLN A 263 7.90 -15.57 22.97
C GLN A 263 6.47 -16.05 22.69
N GLU A 264 6.21 -16.63 21.51
CA GLU A 264 4.95 -17.29 21.17
C GLU A 264 4.70 -18.52 22.05
N GLU A 265 5.72 -19.37 22.25
CA GLU A 265 5.65 -20.55 23.11
C GLU A 265 5.44 -20.15 24.58
N THR A 266 6.11 -19.10 25.07
CA THR A 266 5.79 -18.52 26.39
C THR A 266 4.35 -18.02 26.46
N PHE A 267 3.86 -17.28 25.47
CA PHE A 267 2.48 -16.76 25.46
C PHE A 267 1.42 -17.89 25.50
N VAL A 268 1.66 -19.00 24.80
CA VAL A 268 0.78 -20.18 24.84
C VAL A 268 0.91 -20.92 26.17
N ASN A 269 2.12 -21.18 26.66
CA ASN A 269 2.35 -21.88 27.92
C ASN A 269 1.79 -21.12 29.14
N ASP A 270 1.76 -19.78 29.07
CA ASP A 270 1.14 -18.89 30.06
C ASP A 270 -0.41 -18.88 29.97
N GLY A 271 -1.02 -19.66 29.06
CA GLY A 271 -2.48 -19.81 28.93
C GLY A 271 -3.20 -18.74 28.10
N PHE A 272 -2.47 -17.84 27.42
CA PHE A 272 -3.07 -16.77 26.62
C PHE A 272 -3.39 -17.16 25.18
N GLY A 273 -2.86 -18.28 24.67
CA GLY A 273 -3.23 -18.83 23.36
C GLY A 273 -4.34 -19.88 23.48
N ARG A 274 -5.17 -20.01 22.43
CA ARG A 274 -6.14 -21.12 22.29
C ARG A 274 -6.01 -21.80 20.92
N VAL A 275 -6.40 -23.06 20.84
CA VAL A 275 -6.56 -23.76 19.56
C VAL A 275 -7.79 -23.20 18.83
N VAL A 276 -7.65 -22.89 17.55
CA VAL A 276 -8.76 -22.47 16.69
C VAL A 276 -9.43 -23.70 16.07
N GLU A 277 -10.76 -23.67 15.95
CA GLU A 277 -11.53 -24.76 15.34
C GLU A 277 -11.05 -25.06 13.91
N GLY A 278 -10.76 -26.34 13.66
CA GLY A 278 -10.15 -26.82 12.41
C GLY A 278 -8.63 -27.02 12.48
N PHE A 279 -7.98 -26.66 13.58
CA PHE A 279 -6.53 -26.83 13.78
C PHE A 279 -6.22 -27.66 15.05
N SER A 280 -4.96 -28.09 15.18
CA SER A 280 -4.49 -28.95 16.27
C SER A 280 -3.41 -28.32 17.16
N ALA A 281 -3.16 -27.02 17.01
CA ALA A 281 -2.17 -26.26 17.77
C ALA A 281 -2.62 -24.79 17.92
N GLU A 282 -2.22 -24.16 19.01
CA GLU A 282 -2.45 -22.74 19.30
C GLU A 282 -1.57 -21.86 18.39
N ARG A 283 -0.36 -22.33 18.08
CA ARG A 283 0.58 -21.68 17.16
C ARG A 283 0.32 -22.14 15.73
N VAL A 284 -0.42 -21.33 14.99
CA VAL A 284 -0.77 -21.60 13.58
C VAL A 284 0.26 -20.91 12.67
N SER A 285 1.37 -21.59 12.40
CA SER A 285 2.43 -21.13 11.49
C SER A 285 2.11 -21.46 10.04
N PHE A 286 2.24 -20.51 9.11
CA PHE A 286 1.76 -20.70 7.72
C PHE A 286 2.61 -20.06 6.62
N ILE A 287 3.22 -18.91 6.89
CA ILE A 287 4.16 -18.25 5.98
C ILE A 287 5.49 -17.96 6.67
N TYR A 288 6.51 -17.74 5.87
CA TYR A 288 7.79 -17.23 6.31
C TYR A 288 8.36 -16.21 5.33
N ASN A 289 9.30 -15.40 5.79
CA ASN A 289 10.23 -14.68 4.92
C ASN A 289 11.67 -14.90 5.41
N TYR A 290 12.61 -14.25 4.76
CA TYR A 290 14.02 -14.27 5.14
C TYR A 290 14.44 -12.91 5.68
N PHE A 291 15.18 -12.92 6.79
CA PHE A 291 16.15 -11.87 7.04
C PHE A 291 17.26 -11.91 5.99
N VAL A 292 17.82 -10.74 5.72
CA VAL A 292 18.98 -10.54 4.88
C VAL A 292 19.99 -9.66 5.62
N LEU A 293 21.26 -10.02 5.52
CA LEU A 293 22.35 -9.16 5.96
C LEU A 293 22.73 -8.26 4.80
N CYS A 294 22.50 -6.96 4.98
CA CYS A 294 22.79 -5.92 4.01
C CYS A 294 23.99 -5.08 4.47
N GLY A 295 24.56 -4.32 3.55
CA GLY A 295 25.65 -3.37 3.80
C GLY A 295 26.18 -2.79 2.48
N PRO A 296 27.26 -2.00 2.52
CA PRO A 296 27.82 -1.32 1.35
C PRO A 296 28.14 -2.28 0.21
N SER A 297 27.96 -1.84 -1.04
CA SER A 297 28.18 -2.66 -2.24
C SER A 297 29.63 -3.16 -2.34
N ALA A 298 30.57 -2.35 -1.85
CA ALA A 298 32.00 -2.64 -1.75
C ALA A 298 32.36 -3.77 -0.76
N ASP A 299 31.46 -4.09 0.19
CA ASP A 299 31.58 -5.17 1.18
C ASP A 299 32.98 -5.31 1.85
N PRO A 300 33.47 -4.29 2.57
CA PRO A 300 34.80 -4.30 3.18
C PRO A 300 35.03 -5.42 4.22
N ALA A 301 33.96 -5.98 4.81
CA ALA A 301 34.03 -7.12 5.73
C ALA A 301 34.01 -8.49 5.02
N GLY A 302 33.78 -8.54 3.70
CA GLY A 302 33.73 -9.78 2.92
C GLY A 302 32.52 -10.69 3.22
N VAL A 303 31.39 -10.12 3.65
CA VAL A 303 30.16 -10.85 4.02
C VAL A 303 29.65 -11.75 2.89
N LYS A 304 29.73 -11.31 1.62
CA LYS A 304 29.34 -12.11 0.45
C LYS A 304 30.10 -13.43 0.35
N ALA A 305 31.37 -13.44 0.78
CA ALA A 305 32.27 -14.59 0.70
C ALA A 305 32.30 -15.45 1.98
N ALA A 306 31.71 -14.99 3.09
CA ALA A 306 31.61 -15.75 4.33
C ALA A 306 30.82 -17.05 4.11
N ALA A 307 31.17 -18.13 4.82
CA ALA A 307 30.52 -19.42 4.64
C ALA A 307 29.05 -19.39 5.14
N SER A 308 28.83 -19.06 6.41
CA SER A 308 27.51 -18.89 7.04
C SER A 308 27.19 -17.44 7.39
N VAL A 309 25.96 -17.16 7.83
CA VAL A 309 25.61 -15.84 8.42
C VAL A 309 26.39 -15.56 9.71
N LEU A 310 26.75 -16.58 10.49
CA LEU A 310 27.53 -16.42 11.72
C LEU A 310 28.98 -16.01 11.42
N ASP A 311 29.57 -16.56 10.36
CA ASP A 311 30.90 -16.17 9.90
C ASP A 311 30.91 -14.70 9.39
N ALA A 312 29.82 -14.27 8.76
CA ALA A 312 29.65 -12.88 8.32
C ALA A 312 29.55 -11.90 9.51
N PHE A 313 28.74 -12.22 10.53
CA PHE A 313 28.65 -11.43 11.76
C PHE A 313 29.99 -11.40 12.50
N LYS A 314 30.73 -12.53 12.52
CA LYS A 314 32.09 -12.57 13.05
C LYS A 314 33.05 -11.66 12.26
N ALA A 315 33.01 -11.67 10.94
CA ALA A 315 33.88 -10.84 10.11
C ALA A 315 33.62 -9.34 10.31
N ILE A 316 32.35 -8.93 10.42
CA ILE A 316 31.95 -7.56 10.77
C ILE A 316 32.56 -7.14 12.11
N ALA A 317 32.43 -7.97 13.15
CA ALA A 317 32.94 -7.68 14.48
C ALA A 317 34.47 -7.67 14.57
N ASP A 318 35.15 -8.66 13.97
CA ASP A 318 36.61 -8.77 13.93
C ASP A 318 37.25 -7.57 13.22
N GLY A 319 36.65 -7.13 12.10
CA GLY A 319 37.09 -5.97 11.33
C GLY A 319 36.60 -4.62 11.87
N LYS A 320 35.75 -4.61 12.91
CA LYS A 320 35.06 -3.43 13.46
C LYS A 320 34.32 -2.61 12.38
N HIS A 321 33.68 -3.28 11.44
CA HIS A 321 32.87 -2.61 10.44
C HIS A 321 31.58 -2.09 11.08
N LYS A 322 31.16 -0.88 10.71
CA LYS A 322 29.96 -0.27 11.30
C LYS A 322 28.74 -1.17 11.10
N PHE A 323 27.93 -1.32 12.13
CA PHE A 323 26.69 -2.08 12.13
C PHE A 323 25.58 -1.27 12.82
N ILE A 324 24.42 -1.16 12.16
CA ILE A 324 23.22 -0.53 12.73
C ILE A 324 22.32 -1.61 13.31
N SER A 325 22.31 -1.71 14.64
CA SER A 325 21.32 -2.48 15.39
C SER A 325 20.02 -1.70 15.50
N ARG A 326 18.91 -2.42 15.41
CA ARG A 326 17.56 -1.89 15.68
C ARG A 326 17.41 -1.36 17.10
N GLY A 327 18.04 -1.99 18.08
CA GLY A 327 18.03 -1.58 19.50
C GLY A 327 16.66 -1.56 20.22
N ASP A 328 15.56 -1.85 19.52
CA ASP A 328 14.19 -1.52 19.93
C ASP A 328 13.42 -2.67 20.61
N GLY A 329 14.06 -3.84 20.74
CA GLY A 329 13.43 -5.06 21.29
C GLY A 329 12.47 -5.76 20.33
N SER A 330 12.51 -5.44 19.03
CA SER A 330 11.77 -6.16 17.98
C SER A 330 12.24 -7.60 17.76
N GLY A 331 11.51 -8.36 16.93
CA GLY A 331 11.97 -9.66 16.43
C GLY A 331 13.30 -9.55 15.67
N THR A 332 13.48 -8.51 14.86
CA THR A 332 14.74 -8.23 14.14
C THR A 332 15.91 -8.01 15.10
N HIS A 333 15.75 -7.17 16.13
CA HIS A 333 16.76 -6.99 17.18
C HIS A 333 17.05 -8.31 17.92
N THR A 334 16.01 -9.04 18.30
CA THR A 334 16.15 -10.34 18.99
C THR A 334 16.91 -11.36 18.15
N LYS A 335 16.71 -11.35 16.84
CA LYS A 335 17.42 -12.22 15.89
C LYS A 335 18.88 -11.83 15.75
N GLU A 336 19.13 -10.55 15.52
CA GLU A 336 20.45 -9.95 15.38
C GLU A 336 21.34 -10.25 16.59
N LEU A 337 20.81 -10.09 17.80
CA LEU A 337 21.47 -10.49 19.05
C LEU A 337 21.86 -11.98 19.09
N ALA A 338 21.09 -12.86 18.45
CA ALA A 338 21.37 -14.30 18.37
C ALA A 338 22.34 -14.69 17.23
N LEU A 339 22.82 -13.73 16.44
CA LEU A 339 23.81 -13.94 15.37
C LEU A 339 25.21 -13.43 15.74
N TRP A 340 25.35 -12.57 16.74
CA TRP A 340 26.67 -12.14 17.23
C TRP A 340 27.45 -13.31 17.87
N PRO A 341 28.80 -13.32 17.75
CA PRO A 341 29.62 -14.25 18.50
C PRO A 341 29.39 -14.14 20.01
N GLU A 342 29.10 -15.26 20.66
CA GLU A 342 28.82 -15.35 22.10
C GLU A 342 29.93 -14.71 22.97
N SER A 343 31.18 -14.79 22.50
CA SER A 343 32.35 -14.18 23.15
C SER A 343 32.29 -12.65 23.27
N LEU A 344 31.46 -11.97 22.48
CA LEU A 344 31.24 -10.52 22.61
C LEU A 344 30.27 -10.18 23.75
N GLY A 345 29.40 -11.11 24.15
CA GLY A 345 28.41 -10.89 25.20
C GLY A 345 27.38 -9.80 24.89
N ILE A 346 27.15 -9.46 23.61
CA ILE A 346 26.18 -8.43 23.21
C ILE A 346 24.76 -8.92 23.53
N THR A 347 24.00 -8.09 24.24
CA THR A 347 22.61 -8.36 24.62
C THR A 347 21.75 -7.11 24.38
N LYS A 348 20.46 -7.18 24.70
CA LYS A 348 19.56 -6.02 24.70
C LYS A 348 19.96 -4.91 25.69
N GLU A 349 20.78 -5.20 26.70
CA GLU A 349 21.16 -4.25 27.74
C GLU A 349 22.32 -3.35 27.29
N ALA A 350 22.17 -2.03 27.43
CA ALA A 350 23.14 -1.05 26.91
C ALA A 350 24.57 -1.24 27.44
N ASP A 351 24.71 -1.67 28.69
CA ASP A 351 26.01 -1.97 29.32
C ASP A 351 26.80 -3.08 28.63
N SER A 352 26.12 -3.98 27.91
CA SER A 352 26.74 -5.13 27.25
C SER A 352 27.52 -4.77 25.99
N PHE A 353 27.19 -3.65 25.33
CA PHE A 353 27.84 -3.21 24.10
C PHE A 353 28.57 -1.86 24.21
N LYS A 354 28.72 -1.29 25.41
CA LYS A 354 29.44 -0.02 25.62
C LYS A 354 30.87 0.01 25.05
N ASN A 355 31.56 -1.13 25.06
CA ASN A 355 32.92 -1.31 24.53
C ASN A 355 32.98 -1.42 23.00
N TYR A 356 31.84 -1.52 22.32
CA TYR A 356 31.74 -1.73 20.87
C TYR A 356 31.19 -0.51 20.12
N THR A 357 30.90 0.59 20.83
CA THR A 357 30.26 1.82 20.32
C THR A 357 31.02 2.54 19.19
N GLU A 358 32.28 2.16 18.92
CA GLU A 358 33.04 2.56 17.73
C GLU A 358 32.44 2.04 16.41
N TRP A 359 31.83 0.86 16.45
CA TRP A 359 31.32 0.16 15.26
C TRP A 359 29.88 -0.38 15.43
N TYR A 360 29.42 -0.66 16.64
CA TYR A 360 28.06 -1.12 16.92
C TYR A 360 27.16 0.04 17.37
N VAL A 361 26.15 0.38 16.57
CA VAL A 361 25.23 1.49 16.81
C VAL A 361 23.83 0.94 17.11
N SER A 362 23.36 1.09 18.35
CA SER A 362 21.99 0.73 18.74
C SER A 362 21.06 1.92 18.54
N ALA A 363 20.26 1.89 17.47
CA ALA A 363 19.46 3.04 17.03
C ALA A 363 18.13 3.21 17.76
N ASN A 364 17.63 2.16 18.45
CA ASN A 364 16.38 2.13 19.20
C ASN A 364 15.15 2.67 18.41
N THR A 365 15.01 2.25 17.15
CA THR A 365 13.96 2.74 16.24
C THR A 365 13.47 1.69 15.23
N GLY A 366 12.49 2.07 14.41
CA GLY A 366 11.89 1.23 13.37
C GLY A 366 12.84 0.89 12.21
N MET A 367 12.45 -0.09 11.40
CA MET A 367 13.33 -0.66 10.37
C MET A 367 13.71 0.35 9.28
N GLY A 368 12.76 1.17 8.82
CA GLY A 368 12.99 2.19 7.79
C GLY A 368 14.07 3.19 8.19
N ALA A 369 13.95 3.80 9.38
CA ALA A 369 14.94 4.73 9.91
C ALA A 369 16.33 4.09 10.11
N CYS A 370 16.39 2.81 10.52
CA CYS A 370 17.67 2.09 10.61
C CYS A 370 18.29 1.80 9.24
N LEU A 371 17.49 1.55 8.19
CA LEU A 371 18.00 1.39 6.82
C LEU A 371 18.56 2.69 6.25
N VAL A 372 17.88 3.82 6.49
CA VAL A 372 18.40 5.16 6.16
C VAL A 372 19.74 5.41 6.87
N MET A 373 19.82 5.14 8.18
CA MET A 373 21.08 5.24 8.92
C MET A 373 22.18 4.30 8.42
N ALA A 374 21.83 3.10 7.96
CA ALA A 374 22.82 2.14 7.44
C ALA A 374 23.45 2.66 6.14
N GLU A 375 22.63 3.18 5.23
CA GLU A 375 23.05 3.83 3.99
C GLU A 375 23.90 5.09 4.27
N GLU A 376 23.42 6.01 5.10
CA GLU A 376 24.14 7.26 5.43
C GLU A 376 25.49 7.04 6.14
N MET A 377 25.69 5.87 6.77
CA MET A 377 26.87 5.57 7.57
C MET A 377 27.86 4.61 6.90
N ASP A 378 27.60 4.10 5.69
CA ASP A 378 28.32 2.98 5.06
C ASP A 378 28.37 1.75 5.99
N ALA A 379 27.22 1.35 6.54
CA ALA A 379 27.12 0.37 7.62
C ALA A 379 26.33 -0.89 7.25
N TYR A 380 26.66 -1.98 7.92
CA TYR A 380 25.98 -3.26 7.83
C TYR A 380 24.69 -3.27 8.66
N ILE A 381 23.69 -4.04 8.24
CA ILE A 381 22.39 -4.12 8.93
C ILE A 381 21.68 -5.45 8.66
N LEU A 382 21.03 -6.01 9.68
CA LEU A 382 20.08 -7.12 9.51
C LEU A 382 18.67 -6.57 9.33
N THR A 383 17.97 -6.99 8.27
CA THR A 383 16.65 -6.48 7.91
C THR A 383 15.79 -7.57 7.26
N ASP A 384 14.46 -7.44 7.31
CA ASP A 384 13.54 -8.31 6.57
C ASP A 384 13.67 -8.03 5.05
N LYS A 385 13.78 -9.08 4.21
CA LYS A 385 13.96 -8.91 2.74
C LYS A 385 12.88 -8.03 2.10
N ALA A 386 11.64 -8.17 2.56
CA ALA A 386 10.50 -7.33 2.16
C ALA A 386 10.79 -5.84 2.39
N THR A 387 11.15 -5.47 3.62
CA THR A 387 11.40 -4.07 4.01
C THR A 387 12.61 -3.49 3.27
N PHE A 388 13.64 -4.30 3.02
CA PHE A 388 14.79 -3.87 2.21
C PHE A 388 14.41 -3.59 0.76
N LEU A 389 13.62 -4.45 0.12
CA LEU A 389 13.20 -4.25 -1.27
C LEU A 389 12.26 -3.04 -1.41
N THR A 390 11.41 -2.76 -0.41
CA THR A 390 10.64 -1.51 -0.34
C THR A 390 11.54 -0.27 -0.19
N PHE A 391 12.55 -0.31 0.68
CA PHE A 391 13.54 0.76 0.83
C PHE A 391 14.30 1.07 -0.48
N VAL A 392 14.74 0.03 -1.20
CA VAL A 392 15.38 0.20 -2.52
C VAL A 392 14.40 0.74 -3.58
N ALA A 393 13.17 0.24 -3.62
CA ALA A 393 12.14 0.74 -4.54
C ALA A 393 11.80 2.22 -4.30
N ASN A 394 11.80 2.65 -3.04
CA ASN A 394 11.61 4.03 -2.61
C ASN A 394 12.90 4.89 -2.69
N LYS A 395 13.98 4.38 -3.31
CA LYS A 395 15.25 5.10 -3.51
C LYS A 395 15.89 5.60 -2.22
N GLY A 396 15.88 4.76 -1.18
CA GLY A 396 16.51 5.06 0.11
C GLY A 396 15.64 5.85 1.07
N VAL A 397 14.36 6.06 0.78
CA VAL A 397 13.42 6.81 1.62
C VAL A 397 12.38 5.88 2.24
N MET A 398 12.13 6.02 3.55
CA MET A 398 11.10 5.32 4.30
C MET A 398 10.43 6.30 5.27
N ASP A 399 9.10 6.36 5.27
CA ASP A 399 8.28 7.22 6.13
C ASP A 399 8.09 6.66 7.56
#